data_AF-A0A8H3D6Z4-F1
#
_entry.id   AF-A0A8H3D6Z4-F1
#
_cell.length_a   1.000
_cell.length_b   1.000
_cell.length_c   1.000
_cell.angle_alpha   90.00
_cell.angle_beta   90.00
_cell.angle_gamma   90.00
#
_symmetry.space_group_name_H-M   'P 1'
#
loop_
_entity.id
_entity.type
_entity.pdbx_description
1 polymer ?
#
loop_
_entity_poly.entity_id
_entity_poly.type
_entity_poly.pdbx_seq_one_letter_code
_entity_poly.pdbx_strand_id
1 'polypeptide(L)'
;MKPSLVRTAIRNGGVFEISYAGALAADESARRNWWSGAREIARATKGKGLLLSGGAQVISDLRAPMDAINLASVLGLDQNTARNAMSNDAKSLVTRASTRQTYRAVLSAPVLINAPEPTTPTPPLANTSTKRIRETEDTTVQSSDTGTSELSEPSLARPPKRSKGRGART
;
A
#
# COMPACT_ATOMS: atom_id res chain seq x y z
N MET A 1 15.42 -14.42 26.58
CA MET A 1 14.14 -14.36 25.82
C MET A 1 13.35 -15.67 25.93
N LYS A 2 12.07 -15.62 26.35
CA LYS A 2 11.19 -16.82 26.47
C LYS A 2 10.61 -17.20 25.09
N PRO A 3 10.94 -18.37 24.50
CA PRO A 3 10.53 -18.72 23.14
C PRO A 3 9.01 -18.81 22.92
N SER A 4 8.25 -19.17 23.97
CA SER A 4 6.78 -19.23 23.93
C SER A 4 6.13 -17.87 23.66
N LEU A 5 6.66 -16.81 24.27
CA LEU A 5 6.16 -15.46 24.11
C LEU A 5 6.43 -14.94 22.70
N VAL A 6 7.63 -15.20 22.18
CA VAL A 6 8.04 -14.83 20.81
C VAL A 6 7.17 -15.50 19.77
N ARG A 7 6.93 -16.81 19.91
CA ARG A 7 6.06 -17.55 19.00
C ARG A 7 4.61 -17.04 19.05
N THR A 8 4.14 -16.68 20.23
CA THR A 8 2.80 -16.09 20.41
C THR A 8 2.71 -14.74 19.74
N ALA A 9 3.72 -13.88 19.90
CA ALA A 9 3.80 -12.59 19.22
C ALA A 9 3.76 -12.76 17.69
N ILE A 10 4.59 -13.65 17.13
CA ILE A 10 4.61 -13.94 15.69
C ILE A 10 3.26 -14.47 15.20
N ARG A 11 2.62 -15.38 15.95
CA ARG A 11 1.28 -15.91 15.61
C ARG A 11 0.22 -14.81 15.55
N ASN A 12 0.34 -13.80 16.42
CA ASN A 12 -0.54 -12.63 16.42
C ASN A 12 -0.13 -11.58 15.34
N GLY A 13 0.84 -11.91 14.49
CA GLY A 13 1.38 -11.03 13.45
C GLY A 13 2.36 -9.98 13.97
N GLY A 14 2.93 -10.16 15.16
CA GLY A 14 4.04 -9.34 15.64
C GLY A 14 5.29 -9.58 14.78
N VAL A 15 6.05 -8.51 14.54
CA VAL A 15 7.32 -8.54 13.80
C VAL A 15 8.38 -7.86 14.64
N PHE A 16 9.59 -8.42 14.67
CA PHE A 16 10.73 -7.89 15.41
C PHE A 16 11.70 -7.21 14.45
N GLU A 17 12.07 -5.96 14.72
CA GLU A 17 13.05 -5.24 13.92
C GLU A 17 14.47 -5.47 14.45
N ILE A 18 15.40 -5.69 13.52
CA ILE A 18 16.84 -5.63 13.76
C ILE A 18 17.39 -4.51 12.86
N SER A 19 17.76 -3.39 13.48
CA SER A 19 18.49 -2.31 12.82
C SER A 19 19.98 -2.64 12.81
N TYR A 20 20.59 -2.71 11.62
CA TYR A 20 22.01 -3.04 11.51
C TYR A 20 22.92 -1.92 12.02
N ALA A 21 22.45 -0.67 12.14
CA ALA A 21 23.25 0.44 12.65
C ALA A 21 23.87 0.15 14.03
N GLY A 22 23.19 -0.63 14.88
CA GLY A 22 23.72 -1.04 16.17
C GLY A 22 24.98 -1.92 16.09
N ALA A 23 25.17 -2.64 14.97
CA ALA A 23 26.41 -3.38 14.70
C ALA A 23 27.60 -2.46 14.40
N LEU A 24 27.32 -1.24 13.92
CA LEU A 24 28.30 -0.23 13.53
C LEU A 24 28.50 0.84 14.60
N ALA A 25 27.86 0.71 15.76
CA ALA A 25 27.94 1.67 16.84
C ALA A 25 29.41 1.94 17.24
N ALA A 26 29.74 3.22 17.46
CA ALA A 26 31.07 3.65 17.86
C ALA A 26 31.44 3.17 19.28
N ASP A 27 30.46 3.14 20.19
CA ASP A 27 30.63 2.56 21.51
C ASP A 27 30.69 1.02 21.42
N GLU A 28 31.83 0.48 21.86
CA GLU A 28 32.10 -0.95 21.89
C GLU A 28 31.13 -1.70 22.81
N SER A 29 30.70 -1.08 23.92
CA SER A 29 29.80 -1.72 24.87
C SER A 29 28.40 -1.90 24.25
N ALA A 30 27.86 -0.83 23.65
CA ALA A 30 26.61 -0.86 22.91
C ALA A 30 26.67 -1.86 21.74
N ARG A 31 27.76 -1.88 20.98
CA ARG A 31 27.95 -2.81 19.86
C ARG A 31 27.93 -4.27 20.33
N ARG A 32 28.64 -4.61 21.41
CA ARG A 32 28.63 -5.97 21.99
C ARG A 32 27.24 -6.39 22.47
N ASN A 33 26.55 -5.49 23.16
CA ASN A 33 25.19 -5.73 23.64
C ASN A 33 24.21 -5.96 22.47
N TRP A 34 24.34 -5.16 21.41
CA TRP A 34 23.56 -5.34 20.18
C TRP A 34 23.81 -6.71 19.56
N TRP A 35 25.08 -7.14 19.41
CA TRP A 35 25.40 -8.46 18.85
C TRP A 35 24.82 -9.62 19.68
N SER A 36 24.86 -9.50 21.01
CA SER A 36 24.26 -10.48 21.92
C SER A 36 22.73 -10.54 21.75
N GLY A 37 22.06 -9.39 21.80
CA GLY A 37 20.61 -9.29 21.68
C GLY A 37 20.09 -9.71 20.29
N ALA A 38 20.76 -9.26 19.22
CA ALA A 38 20.39 -9.57 17.84
C ALA A 38 20.49 -11.08 17.56
N ARG A 39 21.54 -11.75 18.06
CA ARG A 39 21.65 -13.22 17.98
C ARG A 39 20.55 -13.92 18.77
N GLU A 40 20.19 -13.40 19.94
CA GLU A 40 19.10 -14.00 20.71
C GLU A 40 17.75 -13.89 19.99
N ILE A 41 17.45 -12.73 19.38
CA ILE A 41 16.24 -12.51 18.58
C ILE A 41 16.22 -13.42 17.35
N ALA A 42 17.32 -13.48 16.59
CA ALA A 42 17.44 -14.36 15.41
C ALA A 42 17.17 -15.83 15.79
N ARG A 43 17.75 -16.29 16.90
CA ARG A 43 17.54 -17.66 17.43
C ARG A 43 16.10 -17.89 17.87
N ALA A 44 15.49 -16.94 18.58
CA ALA A 44 14.15 -17.10 19.13
C ALA A 44 13.05 -17.06 18.06
N THR A 45 13.24 -16.23 17.03
CA THR A 45 12.35 -16.09 15.88
C THR A 45 12.51 -17.21 14.86
N LYS A 46 13.69 -17.86 14.83
CA LYS A 46 14.09 -18.83 13.79
C LYS A 46 13.90 -18.25 12.38
N GLY A 47 14.17 -16.96 12.23
CA GLY A 47 14.03 -16.24 10.97
C GLY A 47 12.59 -15.88 10.55
N LYS A 48 11.58 -16.07 11.41
CA LYS A 48 10.18 -15.71 11.11
C LYS A 48 9.76 -14.45 11.84
N GLY A 49 9.00 -13.59 11.15
CA GLY A 49 8.50 -12.35 11.75
C GLY A 49 9.64 -11.42 12.16
N LEU A 50 10.62 -11.27 11.28
CA LEU A 50 11.80 -10.42 11.48
C LEU A 50 11.86 -9.39 10.35
N LEU A 51 12.24 -8.16 10.69
CA LEU A 51 12.48 -7.06 9.76
C LEU A 51 13.95 -6.66 9.89
N LEU A 52 14.64 -6.50 8.76
CA LEU A 52 16.01 -5.99 8.74
C LEU A 52 15.96 -4.55 8.22
N SER A 53 16.47 -3.61 9.02
CA SER A 53 16.41 -2.18 8.73
C SER A 53 17.79 -1.53 8.82
N GLY A 54 17.90 -0.33 8.25
CA GLY A 54 19.14 0.45 8.26
C GLY A 54 19.42 1.12 9.59
N GLY A 55 18.46 1.92 10.08
CA GLY A 55 18.57 2.72 11.30
C GLY A 55 19.80 3.65 11.40
N ALA A 56 20.52 3.83 10.28
CA ALA A 56 21.69 4.68 10.19
C ALA A 56 21.30 6.15 10.46
N GLN A 57 22.03 6.79 11.37
CA GLN A 57 21.87 8.22 11.66
C GLN A 57 22.75 9.10 10.76
N VAL A 58 23.83 8.51 10.21
CA VAL A 58 24.80 9.18 9.35
C VAL A 58 24.91 8.44 8.02
N ILE A 59 25.15 9.16 6.93
CA ILE A 59 25.26 8.61 5.57
C ILE A 59 26.38 7.55 5.47
N SER A 60 27.48 7.72 6.21
CA SER A 60 28.61 6.77 6.25
C SER A 60 28.21 5.38 6.76
N ASP A 61 27.10 5.28 7.49
CA ASP A 61 26.62 4.03 8.08
C ASP A 61 25.61 3.34 7.16
N LEU A 62 25.24 3.95 6.03
CA LEU A 62 24.43 3.28 5.02
C LEU A 62 25.20 2.10 4.41
N ARG A 63 24.49 1.02 4.14
CA ARG A 63 25.04 -0.19 3.55
C ARG A 63 24.19 -0.62 2.37
N ALA A 64 24.82 -1.21 1.37
CA ALA A 64 24.09 -1.80 0.26
C ALA A 64 23.23 -2.96 0.80
N PRO A 65 22.09 -3.28 0.15
CA PRO A 65 21.21 -4.34 0.63
C PRO A 65 21.93 -5.69 0.82
N MET A 66 22.86 -6.04 -0.07
CA MET A 66 23.62 -7.29 0.04
C MET A 66 24.57 -7.30 1.24
N ASP A 67 25.16 -6.16 1.61
CA ASP A 67 26.03 -6.05 2.79
C ASP A 67 25.23 -6.23 4.08
N ALA A 68 24.02 -5.64 4.14
CA ALA A 68 23.12 -5.83 5.26
C ALA A 68 22.67 -7.29 5.40
N ILE A 69 22.37 -7.97 4.29
CA ILE A 69 22.03 -9.41 4.28
C ILE A 69 23.23 -10.25 4.74
N ASN A 70 24.44 -9.93 4.29
CA ASN A 70 25.66 -10.62 4.70
C ASN A 70 25.92 -10.46 6.20
N LEU A 71 25.69 -9.27 6.76
CA LEU A 71 25.76 -9.05 8.20
C LEU A 71 24.74 -9.91 8.96
N ALA A 72 23.51 -10.02 8.44
CA ALA A 72 22.48 -10.86 9.03
C ALA A 72 22.87 -12.36 9.05
N SER A 73 23.68 -12.83 8.10
CA SER A 73 24.23 -14.20 8.16
C SER A 73 25.18 -14.43 9.33
N VAL A 74 25.89 -13.41 9.82
CA VAL A 74 26.72 -13.50 11.04
C VAL A 74 25.85 -13.70 12.30
N LEU A 75 24.57 -13.33 12.24
CA LEU A 75 23.57 -13.59 13.28
C LEU A 75 22.96 -15.00 13.19
N GLY A 76 23.33 -15.79 12.16
CA GLY A 76 22.79 -17.13 11.92
C GLY A 76 21.49 -17.15 11.11
N LEU A 77 21.17 -16.06 10.40
CA LEU A 77 20.05 -16.02 9.46
C LEU A 77 20.47 -16.50 8.07
N ASP A 78 19.61 -17.30 7.44
CA ASP A 78 19.80 -17.66 6.04
C ASP A 78 19.67 -16.42 5.12
N GLN A 79 20.44 -16.39 4.04
CA GLN A 79 20.50 -15.29 3.09
C GLN A 79 19.15 -15.00 2.45
N ASN A 80 18.36 -16.04 2.13
CA ASN A 80 17.02 -15.84 1.57
C ASN A 80 16.06 -15.27 2.61
N THR A 81 16.19 -15.71 3.86
CA THR A 81 15.38 -15.19 4.97
C THR A 81 15.69 -13.72 5.23
N ALA A 82 16.97 -13.35 5.29
CA ALA A 82 17.39 -11.96 5.46
C ALA A 82 16.96 -11.07 4.29
N ARG A 83 17.03 -11.58 3.05
CA ARG A 83 16.49 -10.87 1.86
C ARG A 83 14.99 -10.64 1.97
N ASN A 84 14.22 -11.65 2.37
CA ASN A 84 12.76 -11.54 2.53
C ASN A 84 12.41 -10.53 3.65
N ALA A 85 13.15 -10.55 4.76
CA ALA A 85 13.00 -9.60 5.87
C ALA A 85 13.18 -8.14 5.43
N MET A 86 14.01 -7.85 4.42
CA MET A 86 14.17 -6.50 3.85
C MET A 86 13.15 -6.15 2.75
N SER A 87 12.52 -7.15 2.12
CA SER A 87 11.72 -6.96 0.90
C SER A 87 10.26 -7.33 1.10
N ASN A 88 9.91 -8.61 0.89
CA ASN A 88 8.54 -9.10 0.90
C ASN A 88 7.88 -8.95 2.28
N ASP A 89 8.59 -9.27 3.35
CA ASP A 89 8.05 -9.19 4.71
C ASP A 89 7.85 -7.74 5.14
N ALA A 90 8.80 -6.85 4.77
CA ALA A 90 8.68 -5.42 4.96
C ALA A 90 7.45 -4.84 4.24
N LYS A 91 7.26 -5.20 2.96
CA LYS A 91 6.09 -4.78 2.18
C LYS A 91 4.79 -5.28 2.80
N SER A 92 4.72 -6.56 3.17
CA SER A 92 3.56 -7.17 3.83
C SER A 92 3.22 -6.45 5.14
N LEU A 93 4.23 -6.11 5.94
CA LEU A 93 4.06 -5.36 7.18
C LEU A 93 3.47 -3.97 6.94
N VAL A 94 3.98 -3.23 5.94
CA VAL A 94 3.46 -1.91 5.57
C VAL A 94 2.02 -1.99 5.07
N THR A 95 1.70 -2.95 4.20
CA THR A 95 0.31 -3.18 3.76
C THR A 95 -0.61 -3.49 4.94
N ARG A 96 -0.19 -4.37 5.86
CA ARG A 96 -0.96 -4.64 7.07
C ARG A 96 -1.09 -3.42 7.97
N ALA A 97 -0.05 -2.59 8.09
CA ALA A 97 -0.13 -1.34 8.86
C ALA A 97 -1.18 -0.39 8.27
N SER A 98 -1.24 -0.26 6.95
CA SER A 98 -2.25 0.58 6.27
C SER A 98 -3.68 0.13 6.55
N THR A 99 -3.94 -1.18 6.69
CA THR A 99 -5.29 -1.69 7.01
C THR A 99 -5.83 -1.18 8.36
N ARG A 100 -4.96 -0.78 9.29
CA ARG A 100 -5.38 -0.23 10.60
C ARG A 100 -6.01 1.16 10.48
N GLN A 101 -5.79 1.84 9.36
CA GLN A 101 -6.34 3.16 9.07
C GLN A 101 -7.66 3.07 8.28
N THR A 102 -8.14 1.86 7.97
CA THR A 102 -9.30 1.64 7.09
C THR A 102 -10.43 0.91 7.83
N TYR A 103 -11.67 1.14 7.40
CA TYR A 103 -12.82 0.39 7.90
C TYR A 103 -12.74 -1.05 7.41
N ARG A 104 -12.72 -2.02 8.35
CA ARG A 104 -12.69 -3.46 8.08
C ARG A 104 -11.59 -3.91 7.09
N ALA A 105 -10.42 -3.26 7.11
CA ALA A 105 -9.28 -3.58 6.25
C ALA A 105 -9.53 -3.43 4.74
N VAL A 106 -10.52 -2.62 4.34
CA VAL A 106 -10.79 -2.32 2.92
C VAL A 106 -9.80 -1.28 2.43
N LEU A 107 -8.92 -1.66 1.50
CA LEU A 107 -7.88 -0.78 0.94
C LEU A 107 -8.32 -0.03 -0.33
N SER A 108 -9.55 -0.24 -0.81
CA SER A 108 -10.09 0.47 -1.99
C SER A 108 -10.79 1.77 -1.59
N ALA A 109 -10.71 2.80 -2.43
CA ALA A 109 -11.56 3.97 -2.31
C ALA A 109 -13.04 3.57 -2.43
N PRO A 110 -13.95 4.11 -1.59
CA PRO A 110 -15.37 3.84 -1.74
C PRO A 110 -15.85 4.41 -3.09
N VAL A 111 -16.45 3.57 -3.92
CA VAL A 111 -17.13 4.02 -5.13
C VAL A 111 -18.49 4.57 -4.72
N LEU A 112 -18.65 5.89 -4.79
CA LEU A 112 -19.95 6.53 -4.61
C LEU A 112 -20.80 6.24 -5.84
N ILE A 113 -21.79 5.37 -5.68
CA ILE A 113 -22.86 5.21 -6.67
C ILE A 113 -23.88 6.30 -6.33
N ASN A 114 -23.94 7.36 -7.14
CA ASN A 114 -25.03 8.33 -7.04
C ASN A 114 -26.34 7.56 -7.30
N ALA A 115 -27.23 7.56 -6.31
CA ALA A 115 -28.58 7.11 -6.54
C ALA A 115 -29.19 7.98 -7.64
N PRO A 116 -29.95 7.42 -8.60
CA PRO A 116 -30.69 8.23 -9.55
C PRO A 116 -31.59 9.18 -8.75
N GLU A 117 -31.47 10.49 -9.02
CA GLU A 117 -32.35 11.45 -8.39
C GLU A 117 -33.80 11.08 -8.70
N PRO A 118 -34.72 11.13 -7.73
CA PRO A 118 -36.12 10.88 -8.00
C PRO A 118 -36.58 11.91 -9.03
N THR A 119 -36.90 11.44 -10.24
CA THR A 119 -37.53 12.24 -11.28
C THR A 119 -38.86 12.73 -10.72
N THR A 120 -38.85 13.93 -10.17
CA THR A 120 -40.09 14.62 -9.82
C THR A 120 -40.75 14.94 -11.16
N PRO A 121 -41.97 14.46 -11.44
CA PRO A 121 -42.64 14.79 -12.70
C PRO A 121 -42.80 16.31 -12.74
N THR A 122 -42.15 16.94 -13.72
CA THR A 122 -42.31 18.36 -14.02
C THR A 122 -43.80 18.59 -14.28
N PRO A 123 -44.51 19.46 -13.53
CA PRO A 123 -45.88 19.78 -13.86
C PRO A 123 -45.91 20.46 -15.24
N PRO A 124 -46.93 20.18 -16.07
CA PRO A 124 -46.99 20.72 -17.42
C PRO A 124 -47.11 22.24 -17.37
N LEU A 125 -46.27 22.94 -18.15
CA LEU A 125 -46.36 24.38 -18.33
C LEU A 125 -47.76 24.76 -18.83
N ALA A 126 -48.42 25.67 -18.12
CA ALA A 126 -49.67 26.27 -18.55
C ALA A 126 -49.41 27.17 -19.77
N ASN A 127 -50.01 26.81 -20.90
CA ASN A 127 -50.08 27.67 -22.09
C ASN A 127 -50.88 28.93 -21.76
N THR A 128 -50.25 30.10 -21.82
CA THR A 128 -50.98 31.37 -21.95
C THR A 128 -50.58 32.02 -23.26
N SER A 129 -51.57 32.13 -24.14
CA SER A 129 -51.50 32.75 -25.46
C SER A 129 -51.61 34.27 -25.37
N THR A 130 -51.11 34.93 -26.43
CA THR A 130 -51.18 36.37 -26.77
C THR A 130 -50.15 37.26 -26.05
N LYS A 131 -49.33 38.06 -26.74
CA LYS A 131 -49.66 39.00 -27.81
C LYS A 131 -48.44 39.25 -28.71
N ARG A 132 -48.66 39.17 -30.02
CA ARG A 132 -47.70 39.47 -31.09
C ARG A 132 -47.51 40.98 -31.19
N ILE A 133 -46.29 41.48 -31.02
CA ILE A 133 -45.86 42.79 -31.52
C ILE A 133 -44.53 42.56 -32.26
N ARG A 134 -44.49 43.01 -33.52
CA ARG A 134 -43.31 43.07 -34.40
C ARG A 134 -42.74 44.49 -34.30
N GLU A 135 -41.42 44.62 -34.21
CA GLU A 135 -40.57 45.69 -34.77
C GLU A 135 -39.12 45.40 -34.32
N THR A 136 -38.21 45.01 -35.23
CA THR A 136 -37.31 45.77 -36.13
C THR A 136 -35.87 45.75 -35.59
N GLU A 137 -34.95 45.65 -36.55
CA GLU A 137 -33.49 45.49 -36.47
C GLU A 137 -32.79 46.47 -35.51
N ASP A 138 -31.69 46.06 -34.86
CA ASP A 138 -30.33 46.48 -35.25
C ASP A 138 -29.22 45.79 -34.42
N THR A 139 -28.09 45.64 -35.10
CA THR A 139 -26.70 45.26 -34.82
C THR A 139 -26.15 45.46 -33.40
N THR A 140 -25.27 44.55 -32.93
CA THR A 140 -23.82 44.77 -32.61
C THR A 140 -23.23 43.73 -31.62
N VAL A 141 -22.41 42.83 -32.16
CA VAL A 141 -21.03 42.38 -31.78
C VAL A 141 -20.61 42.10 -30.31
N GLN A 142 -19.84 41.00 -30.19
CA GLN A 142 -18.87 40.54 -29.15
C GLN A 142 -19.43 39.81 -27.91
N SER A 143 -18.88 38.69 -27.42
CA SER A 143 -17.53 38.10 -27.55
C SER A 143 -17.49 36.63 -27.05
N SER A 144 -16.59 35.81 -27.63
CA SER A 144 -15.76 34.69 -27.06
C SER A 144 -16.39 33.74 -26.01
N ASP A 145 -16.26 32.42 -26.07
CA ASP A 145 -15.00 31.66 -26.12
C ASP A 145 -15.30 30.14 -26.14
N THR A 146 -14.28 29.37 -26.55
CA THR A 146 -13.95 27.97 -26.21
C THR A 146 -14.81 26.79 -26.71
N GLY A 147 -14.25 26.00 -27.64
CA GLY A 147 -14.70 24.63 -27.93
C GLY A 147 -13.80 23.86 -28.90
N THR A 148 -12.97 22.95 -28.40
CA THR A 148 -12.36 21.83 -29.17
C THR A 148 -11.97 20.75 -28.15
N SER A 149 -12.91 19.87 -27.81
CA SER A 149 -13.16 18.53 -28.39
C SER A 149 -12.25 17.44 -27.83
N GLU A 150 -12.93 16.51 -27.18
CA GLU A 150 -12.51 15.20 -26.67
C GLU A 150 -11.73 14.35 -27.68
N LEU A 151 -10.77 13.57 -27.18
CA LEU A 151 -10.42 12.28 -27.76
C LEU A 151 -10.46 11.22 -26.65
N SER A 152 -11.25 10.21 -26.93
CA SER A 152 -11.65 9.09 -26.09
C SER A 152 -10.72 7.88 -26.31
N GLU A 153 -10.34 7.18 -25.24
CA GLU A 153 -9.75 5.84 -25.30
C GLU A 153 -10.75 4.78 -24.76
N PRO A 154 -10.83 3.59 -25.39
CA PRO A 154 -11.85 2.59 -25.09
C PRO A 154 -11.50 1.68 -23.91
N SER A 155 -12.54 1.21 -23.22
CA SER A 155 -12.48 0.34 -22.05
C SER A 155 -12.03 -1.09 -22.38
N LEU A 156 -11.00 -1.57 -21.67
CA LEU A 156 -10.57 -2.98 -21.74
C LEU A 156 -11.51 -3.87 -20.93
N ALA A 157 -12.21 -4.76 -21.63
CA ALA A 157 -13.07 -5.79 -21.05
C ALA A 157 -12.26 -6.88 -20.33
N ARG A 158 -12.78 -7.33 -19.17
CA ARG A 158 -12.20 -8.35 -18.29
C ARG A 158 -12.38 -9.77 -18.88
N PRO A 159 -11.35 -10.65 -18.86
CA PRO A 159 -11.49 -12.01 -19.38
C PRO A 159 -12.29 -12.93 -18.42
N PRO A 160 -13.00 -13.95 -18.94
CA PRO A 160 -13.87 -14.82 -18.16
C PRO A 160 -13.11 -15.85 -17.30
N LYS A 161 -13.74 -16.23 -16.17
CA LYS A 161 -13.22 -17.18 -15.17
C LYS A 161 -13.15 -18.60 -15.73
N ARG A 162 -11.96 -19.21 -15.65
CA ARG A 162 -11.73 -20.63 -15.96
C ARG A 162 -12.37 -21.53 -14.89
N SER A 163 -13.22 -22.46 -15.30
CA SER A 163 -13.90 -23.44 -14.45
C SER A 163 -12.96 -24.59 -14.04
N LYS A 164 -13.24 -25.19 -12.88
CA LYS A 164 -12.46 -26.27 -12.25
C LYS A 164 -12.59 -27.58 -13.02
N GLY A 165 -11.47 -28.14 -13.47
CA GLY A 165 -11.33 -29.53 -13.92
C GLY A 165 -10.94 -30.44 -12.76
N ARG A 166 -11.63 -31.58 -12.66
CA ARG A 166 -11.60 -32.57 -11.57
C ARG A 166 -10.73 -33.76 -12.01
N GLY A 167 -9.66 -34.05 -11.27
CA GLY A 167 -9.08 -35.38 -11.03
C GLY A 167 -8.33 -36.14 -12.15
N ALA A 168 -7.10 -36.57 -11.85
CA ALA A 168 -6.62 -37.94 -12.06
C ALA A 168 -5.41 -38.19 -11.14
N ARG A 169 -5.52 -39.23 -10.30
CA ARG A 169 -4.40 -39.85 -9.58
C ARG A 169 -3.75 -40.87 -10.52
N THR A 170 -2.43 -40.88 -10.56
CA THR A 170 -1.58 -42.02 -10.92
C THR A 170 -0.37 -41.97 -10.02
#